data_AF-A0A3N2P562-F1
#
_entry.id   AF-A0A3N2P562-F1
#
_cell.length_a   1.000
_cell.length_b   1.000
_cell.length_c   1.000
_cell.angle_alpha   90.00
_cell.angle_beta   90.00
_cell.angle_gamma   90.00
#
_symmetry.space_group_name_H-M   'P 1'
#
loop_
_entity.id
_entity.type
_entity.pdbx_description
1 polymer ?
#
loop_
_entity_poly.entity_id
_entity_poly.type
_entity_poly.pdbx_seq_one_letter_code
_entity_poly.pdbx_strand_id
1 'polypeptide(L)'
;MLLGVGAATGGLSLARGNPALAAPTDVTTFAVDPPTIASCATWGARTPGSLSVISSNPDKILIHHTAGANSTDYSQAHAYALARSIQNSHMDGNGWSDSGQHFTISRGGYIMEGRHHSLSRLQAGSGMVVGAHCPGQNDKAIGIENEGTYTSATPPAALYDRLVQLCAYICDQYGIAPTRIYGHRDYYATACPGNVLYGMLPQLRADVADALDGGSTPPAFSTIIDNATPGRFTASENWLTSSYSSERYGADYRYANPAAVSDVAYFKADIPAEGNYRIDAWYPGIAGYNTATPYLILAKSGMQTVVVDQSTGGGTWRSLGTFTLTAGDKNVVGVSRWSGASGYVIADAIRITRV
;
A
#
# COMPACT_ATOMS: atom_id res chain seq x y z
N MET A 1 50.03 -32.99 73.15
CA MET A 1 51.48 -33.21 72.91
C MET A 1 51.78 -32.63 71.53
N LEU A 2 52.57 -31.55 71.49
CA LEU A 2 53.10 -30.77 70.35
C LEU A 2 52.08 -30.25 69.31
N LEU A 3 51.71 -28.95 69.22
CA LEU A 3 52.45 -27.68 68.96
C LEU A 3 53.18 -27.60 67.60
N GLY A 4 52.85 -26.54 66.85
CA GLY A 4 53.56 -26.06 65.65
C GLY A 4 52.64 -25.27 64.69
N VAL A 5 51.95 -24.22 65.14
CA VAL A 5 52.21 -22.79 64.84
C VAL A 5 53.08 -22.50 63.60
N GLY A 6 52.47 -21.83 62.61
CA GLY A 6 53.13 -21.05 61.56
C GLY A 6 52.14 -20.06 60.97
N ALA A 7 52.32 -18.77 61.28
CA ALA A 7 51.48 -17.65 60.85
C ALA A 7 52.16 -16.80 59.75
N ALA A 8 51.39 -15.84 59.22
CA ALA A 8 51.71 -14.78 58.24
C ALA A 8 51.57 -15.21 56.77
N THR A 9 50.91 -14.50 55.84
CA THR A 9 50.41 -13.11 55.77
C THR A 9 49.60 -12.98 54.47
N GLY A 10 48.60 -12.08 54.45
CA GLY A 10 48.32 -11.30 53.24
C GLY A 10 46.99 -11.55 52.52
N GLY A 11 46.20 -10.48 52.40
CA GLY A 11 45.48 -10.19 51.16
C GLY A 11 43.99 -10.53 51.14
N LEU A 12 43.19 -9.56 51.59
CA LEU A 12 41.82 -9.40 51.11
C LEU A 12 41.87 -9.21 49.59
N SER A 13 41.17 -10.05 48.81
CA SER A 13 40.80 -9.67 47.44
C SER A 13 39.42 -10.24 47.12
N LEU A 14 38.45 -9.33 47.07
CA LEU A 14 37.07 -9.55 46.63
C LEU A 14 37.06 -9.74 45.12
N ALA A 15 37.12 -10.98 44.64
CA ALA A 15 36.79 -11.29 43.26
C ALA A 15 35.27 -11.40 43.12
N ARG A 16 34.62 -10.30 42.76
CA ARG A 16 33.25 -10.29 42.24
C ARG A 16 33.24 -11.11 40.94
N GLY A 17 32.57 -12.26 40.95
CA GLY A 17 32.28 -12.99 39.72
C GLY A 17 31.35 -12.15 38.84
N ASN A 18 31.84 -11.72 37.68
CA ASN A 18 31.00 -11.20 36.62
C ASN A 18 30.02 -12.31 36.17
N PRO A 19 28.71 -12.07 36.10
CA PRO A 19 27.88 -12.88 35.23
C PRO A 19 28.33 -12.57 33.81
N ALA A 20 28.67 -13.62 33.05
CA ALA A 20 28.87 -13.49 31.62
C ALA A 20 27.58 -12.95 31.00
N LEU A 21 27.62 -11.69 30.54
CA LEU A 21 26.62 -11.15 29.62
C LEU A 21 26.66 -12.03 28.37
N ALA A 22 25.60 -12.81 28.19
CA ALA A 22 25.31 -13.42 26.90
C ALA A 22 25.28 -12.29 25.86
N ALA A 23 26.05 -12.46 24.78
CA ALA A 23 26.04 -11.56 23.64
C ALA A 23 24.59 -11.42 23.13
N PRO A 24 24.12 -10.21 22.78
CA PRO A 24 22.87 -10.10 22.07
C PRO A 24 23.06 -10.80 20.73
N THR A 25 22.23 -11.81 20.47
CA THR A 25 22.01 -12.32 19.11
C THR A 25 21.54 -11.13 18.28
N ASP A 26 22.32 -10.76 17.25
CA ASP A 26 21.89 -9.83 16.21
C ASP A 26 20.62 -10.39 15.56
N VAL A 27 19.47 -9.97 16.07
CA VAL A 27 18.23 -10.01 15.31
C VAL A 27 18.36 -8.83 14.37
N THR A 28 18.71 -9.10 13.10
CA THR A 28 18.54 -8.10 12.04
C THR A 28 17.05 -7.78 11.95
N THR A 29 16.61 -6.78 12.69
CA THR A 29 15.29 -6.20 12.52
C THR A 29 15.30 -5.49 11.17
N PHE A 30 14.65 -6.07 10.16
CA PHE A 30 14.37 -5.35 8.93
C PHE A 30 13.52 -4.12 9.29
N ALA A 31 13.86 -2.96 8.72
CA ALA A 31 13.09 -1.74 8.96
C ALA A 31 11.66 -1.84 8.38
N VAL A 32 11.47 -2.72 7.38
CA VAL A 32 10.22 -2.97 6.67
C VAL A 32 9.82 -4.44 6.81
N ASP A 33 8.57 -4.70 7.20
CA ASP A 33 8.03 -6.06 7.26
C ASP A 33 8.07 -6.72 5.87
N PRO A 34 8.63 -7.96 5.76
CA PRO A 34 8.73 -8.64 4.47
C PRO A 34 7.34 -8.90 3.87
N PRO A 35 7.10 -8.53 2.60
CA PRO A 35 5.85 -8.85 1.93
C PRO A 35 5.67 -10.36 1.75
N THR A 36 4.41 -10.81 1.80
CA THR A 36 4.07 -12.16 1.33
C THR A 36 4.22 -12.22 -0.19
N ILE A 37 5.21 -12.99 -0.65
CA ILE A 37 5.47 -13.24 -2.07
C ILE A 37 5.21 -14.71 -2.38
N ALA A 38 4.34 -15.01 -3.34
CA ALA A 38 4.17 -16.36 -3.85
C ALA A 38 5.39 -16.73 -4.70
N SER A 39 6.17 -17.71 -4.27
CA SER A 39 7.31 -18.22 -5.05
C SER A 39 6.85 -18.84 -6.38
N CYS A 40 7.76 -19.02 -7.33
CA CYS A 40 7.52 -19.76 -8.56
C CYS A 40 6.89 -21.14 -8.29
N ALA A 41 7.34 -21.84 -7.25
CA ALA A 41 6.73 -23.11 -6.85
C ALA A 41 5.30 -22.95 -6.33
N THR A 42 5.03 -21.89 -5.53
CA THR A 42 3.73 -21.64 -4.91
C THR A 42 2.62 -21.38 -5.94
N TRP A 43 2.90 -20.59 -6.98
CA TRP A 43 1.89 -20.28 -8.01
C TRP A 43 1.88 -21.29 -9.18
N GLY A 44 2.78 -22.28 -9.17
CA GLY A 44 2.83 -23.34 -10.17
C GLY A 44 3.52 -22.93 -11.47
N ALA A 45 4.68 -22.29 -11.37
CA ALA A 45 5.54 -21.98 -12.50
C ALA A 45 5.99 -23.25 -13.22
N ARG A 46 6.10 -23.17 -14.55
CA ARG A 46 6.82 -24.20 -15.30
C ARG A 46 8.33 -24.02 -15.13
N THR A 47 9.07 -25.09 -15.38
CA THR A 47 10.53 -25.11 -15.33
C THR A 47 11.13 -24.04 -16.25
N PRO A 48 12.05 -23.19 -15.77
CA PRO A 48 12.75 -22.21 -16.60
C PRO A 48 13.84 -22.89 -17.44
N GLY A 49 14.31 -22.18 -18.46
CA GLY A 49 15.58 -22.47 -19.13
C GLY A 49 16.79 -22.06 -18.27
N SER A 50 17.96 -21.96 -18.90
CA SER A 50 19.18 -21.51 -18.21
C SER A 50 19.09 -20.03 -17.82
N LEU A 51 19.32 -19.73 -16.54
CA LEU A 51 19.27 -18.39 -15.98
C LEU A 51 20.64 -17.96 -15.47
N SER A 52 20.99 -16.68 -15.72
CA SER A 52 22.21 -16.08 -15.18
C SER A 52 21.91 -15.43 -13.85
N VAL A 53 22.68 -15.79 -12.83
CA VAL A 53 22.57 -15.20 -11.50
C VAL A 53 23.91 -14.57 -11.16
N ILE A 54 23.90 -13.29 -10.81
CA ILE A 54 25.10 -12.48 -10.59
C ILE A 54 25.23 -12.09 -9.11
N SER A 55 26.45 -11.80 -8.68
CA SER A 55 26.76 -11.34 -7.32
C SER A 55 26.56 -9.84 -7.12
N SER A 56 26.57 -9.05 -8.20
CA SER A 56 26.29 -7.62 -8.12
C SER A 56 24.84 -7.37 -7.69
N ASN A 57 24.66 -6.43 -6.77
CA ASN A 57 23.33 -6.00 -6.33
C ASN A 57 22.67 -5.11 -7.39
N PRO A 58 21.33 -5.12 -7.48
CA PRO A 58 20.60 -4.13 -8.24
C PRO A 58 20.82 -2.73 -7.63
N ASP A 59 20.85 -1.71 -8.47
CA ASP A 59 21.01 -0.32 -8.05
C ASP A 59 19.73 0.50 -8.21
N LYS A 60 18.65 -0.06 -8.75
CA LYS A 60 17.37 0.65 -8.98
C LYS A 60 16.19 -0.31 -9.16
N ILE A 61 14.98 0.24 -9.12
CA ILE A 61 13.74 -0.47 -9.42
C ILE A 61 13.11 0.14 -10.68
N LEU A 62 12.67 -0.69 -11.61
CA LEU A 62 11.87 -0.27 -12.77
C LEU A 62 10.43 -0.75 -12.62
N ILE A 63 9.51 0.20 -12.72
CA ILE A 63 8.06 -0.02 -12.68
C ILE A 63 7.55 -0.25 -14.08
N HIS A 64 6.88 -1.39 -14.25
CA HIS A 64 6.22 -1.81 -15.48
C HIS A 64 4.71 -1.94 -15.25
N HIS A 65 3.94 -1.85 -16.32
CA HIS A 65 2.62 -2.45 -16.39
C HIS A 65 2.68 -3.69 -17.28
N THR A 66 1.71 -4.61 -17.19
CA THR A 66 1.67 -5.77 -18.10
C THR A 66 1.14 -5.42 -19.49
N ALA A 67 0.53 -4.24 -19.64
CA ALA A 67 -0.22 -3.83 -20.84
C ALA A 67 -1.38 -4.79 -21.20
N GLY A 68 -1.81 -5.61 -20.24
CA GLY A 68 -2.98 -6.46 -20.33
C GLY A 68 -4.28 -5.71 -19.99
N ALA A 69 -5.42 -6.38 -20.21
CA ALA A 69 -6.71 -5.86 -19.77
C ALA A 69 -6.74 -5.66 -18.25
N ASN A 70 -7.46 -4.63 -17.80
CA ASN A 70 -7.66 -4.38 -16.38
C ASN A 70 -8.73 -5.35 -15.84
N SER A 71 -8.29 -6.50 -15.33
CA SER A 71 -9.17 -7.50 -14.71
C SER A 71 -9.96 -6.93 -13.51
N THR A 72 -11.19 -7.41 -13.34
CA THR A 72 -12.00 -7.21 -12.13
C THR A 72 -12.05 -8.44 -11.23
N ASP A 73 -11.38 -9.53 -11.62
CA ASP A 73 -11.15 -10.68 -10.75
C ASP A 73 -9.92 -10.40 -9.87
N TYR A 74 -10.17 -10.08 -8.61
CA TYR A 74 -9.15 -9.75 -7.63
C TYR A 74 -8.69 -10.96 -6.81
N SER A 75 -9.02 -12.19 -7.24
CA SER A 75 -8.69 -13.41 -6.50
C SER A 75 -7.21 -13.82 -6.62
N GLN A 76 -6.75 -14.60 -5.66
CA GLN A 76 -5.44 -15.25 -5.72
C GLN A 76 -5.33 -16.22 -6.91
N ALA A 77 -6.41 -16.92 -7.24
CA ALA A 77 -6.45 -17.87 -8.36
C ALA A 77 -6.18 -17.15 -9.69
N HIS A 78 -6.80 -15.98 -9.89
CA HIS A 78 -6.54 -15.11 -11.03
C HIS A 78 -5.09 -14.61 -11.05
N ALA A 79 -4.57 -14.16 -9.91
CA ALA A 79 -3.18 -13.71 -9.82
C ALA A 79 -2.17 -14.80 -10.26
N TYR A 80 -2.41 -16.05 -9.86
CA TYR A 80 -1.55 -17.17 -10.26
C TYR A 80 -1.75 -17.55 -11.73
N ALA A 81 -2.98 -17.43 -12.25
CA ALA A 81 -3.26 -17.62 -13.68
C ALA A 81 -2.57 -16.56 -14.54
N LEU A 82 -2.56 -15.31 -14.10
CA LEU A 82 -1.82 -14.21 -14.71
C LEU A 82 -0.31 -14.52 -14.75
N ALA A 83 0.29 -14.92 -13.64
CA ALA A 83 1.71 -15.25 -13.59
C ALA A 83 2.09 -16.36 -14.59
N ARG A 84 1.29 -17.44 -14.65
CA ARG A 84 1.46 -18.50 -15.66
C ARG A 84 1.29 -17.98 -17.08
N SER A 85 0.29 -17.12 -17.33
CA SER A 85 0.07 -16.54 -18.66
C SER A 85 1.24 -15.68 -19.12
N ILE A 86 1.81 -14.86 -18.23
CA ILE A 86 2.98 -14.05 -18.54
C ILE A 86 4.20 -14.93 -18.82
N GLN A 87 4.44 -15.95 -17.97
CA GLN A 87 5.54 -16.89 -18.17
C GLN A 87 5.42 -17.66 -19.50
N ASN A 88 4.20 -18.10 -19.85
CA ASN A 88 3.94 -18.78 -21.12
C ASN A 88 4.21 -17.85 -22.30
N SER A 89 3.65 -16.63 -22.28
CA SER A 89 3.90 -15.65 -23.34
C SER A 89 5.39 -15.31 -23.49
N HIS A 90 6.13 -15.23 -22.40
CA HIS A 90 7.55 -14.88 -22.44
C HIS A 90 8.42 -16.01 -23.00
N MET A 91 8.22 -17.27 -22.60
CA MET A 91 9.08 -18.34 -23.13
C MET A 91 8.57 -18.91 -24.46
N ASP A 92 7.26 -18.99 -24.69
CA ASP A 92 6.70 -19.53 -25.93
C ASP A 92 6.62 -18.46 -27.03
N GLY A 93 6.24 -17.24 -26.65
CA GLY A 93 6.11 -16.11 -27.59
C GLY A 93 7.44 -15.43 -27.88
N ASN A 94 8.21 -15.07 -26.85
CA ASN A 94 9.47 -14.33 -27.02
C ASN A 94 10.72 -15.24 -27.08
N GLY A 95 10.59 -16.53 -26.75
CA GLY A 95 11.73 -17.45 -26.68
C GLY A 95 12.66 -17.23 -25.48
N TRP A 96 12.20 -16.51 -24.44
CA TRP A 96 13.01 -16.24 -23.26
C TRP A 96 13.13 -17.47 -22.36
N SER A 97 14.15 -17.50 -21.51
CA SER A 97 14.35 -18.63 -20.59
C SER A 97 13.34 -18.66 -19.44
N ASP A 98 12.65 -17.56 -19.16
CA ASP A 98 11.61 -17.46 -18.12
C ASP A 98 10.81 -16.16 -18.31
N SER A 99 9.93 -15.82 -17.36
CA SER A 99 9.39 -14.46 -17.23
C SER A 99 10.50 -13.40 -17.23
N GLY A 100 10.30 -12.27 -17.89
CA GLY A 100 11.35 -11.25 -18.03
C GLY A 100 11.55 -10.38 -16.79
N GLN A 101 10.49 -10.15 -16.03
CA GLN A 101 10.46 -9.37 -14.80
C GLN A 101 10.78 -10.21 -13.56
N HIS A 102 11.23 -9.55 -12.50
CA HIS A 102 11.56 -10.22 -11.24
C HIS A 102 10.32 -10.52 -10.41
N PHE A 103 9.37 -9.58 -10.39
CA PHE A 103 8.12 -9.70 -9.63
C PHE A 103 6.94 -9.20 -10.45
N THR A 104 5.77 -9.78 -10.17
CA THR A 104 4.48 -9.36 -10.70
C THR A 104 3.53 -9.04 -9.55
N ILE A 105 2.75 -7.98 -9.66
CA ILE A 105 1.70 -7.64 -8.69
C ILE A 105 0.34 -7.65 -9.42
N SER A 106 -0.57 -8.50 -8.97
CA SER A 106 -1.94 -8.53 -9.51
C SER A 106 -2.74 -7.32 -9.05
N ARG A 107 -3.84 -7.02 -9.76
CA ARG A 107 -4.79 -5.98 -9.39
C ARG A 107 -5.44 -6.20 -8.02
N GLY A 108 -5.48 -7.46 -7.54
CA GLY A 108 -5.93 -7.83 -6.21
C GLY A 108 -4.87 -7.71 -5.10
N GLY A 109 -3.64 -7.29 -5.43
CA GLY A 109 -2.57 -7.13 -4.45
C GLY A 109 -1.85 -8.42 -4.05
N TYR A 110 -1.81 -9.42 -4.94
CA TYR A 110 -0.97 -10.59 -4.75
C TYR A 110 0.37 -10.37 -5.46
N ILE A 111 1.47 -10.56 -4.74
CA ILE A 111 2.82 -10.47 -5.28
C ILE A 111 3.28 -11.89 -5.65
N MET A 112 3.72 -12.07 -6.89
CA MET A 112 4.29 -13.32 -7.38
C MET A 112 5.75 -13.10 -7.78
N GLU A 113 6.61 -14.05 -7.44
CA GLU A 113 7.92 -14.20 -8.06
C GLU A 113 7.73 -14.43 -9.56
N GLY A 114 8.32 -13.58 -10.40
CA GLY A 114 8.26 -13.68 -11.85
C GLY A 114 9.35 -14.62 -12.37
N ARG A 115 10.57 -14.09 -12.45
CA ARG A 115 11.76 -14.83 -12.86
C ARG A 115 12.31 -15.65 -11.70
N HIS A 116 12.54 -16.94 -11.91
CA HIS A 116 13.08 -17.85 -10.89
C HIS A 116 14.36 -17.29 -10.26
N HIS A 117 14.51 -17.52 -8.96
CA HIS A 117 15.58 -17.03 -8.09
C HIS A 117 15.46 -15.55 -7.68
N SER A 118 14.47 -14.80 -8.16
CA SER A 118 14.26 -13.42 -7.74
C SER A 118 13.92 -13.34 -6.24
N LEU A 119 13.05 -14.23 -5.76
CA LEU A 119 12.64 -14.23 -4.36
C LEU A 119 13.80 -14.62 -3.44
N SER A 120 14.53 -15.69 -3.79
CA SER A 120 15.65 -16.15 -2.97
C SER A 120 16.79 -15.13 -2.92
N ARG A 121 17.05 -14.40 -4.01
CA ARG A 121 18.04 -13.31 -4.02
C ARG A 121 17.59 -12.11 -3.18
N LEU A 122 16.33 -11.72 -3.30
CA LEU A 122 15.75 -10.66 -2.48
C LEU A 122 15.82 -10.99 -0.98
N GLN A 123 15.46 -12.22 -0.59
CA GLN A 123 15.55 -12.66 0.81
C GLN A 123 16.98 -12.74 1.35
N ALA A 124 17.97 -12.94 0.47
CA ALA A 124 19.38 -12.95 0.84
C ALA A 124 19.99 -11.54 0.89
N GLY A 125 19.27 -10.49 0.47
CA GLY A 125 19.78 -9.11 0.37
C GLY A 125 21.02 -8.96 -0.50
N SER A 126 21.28 -9.91 -1.40
CA SER A 126 22.55 -9.95 -2.14
C SER A 126 22.44 -10.68 -3.49
N GLY A 127 23.06 -10.07 -4.50
CA GLY A 127 23.01 -10.51 -5.89
C GLY A 127 21.63 -10.34 -6.52
N MET A 128 21.52 -10.76 -7.79
CA MET A 128 20.23 -10.83 -8.49
C MET A 128 20.26 -11.88 -9.60
N VAL A 129 19.09 -12.36 -10.02
CA VAL A 129 18.96 -13.01 -11.32
C VAL A 129 18.92 -11.93 -12.40
N VAL A 130 19.61 -12.11 -13.52
CA VAL A 130 19.56 -11.14 -14.63
C VAL A 130 18.17 -11.19 -15.25
N GLY A 131 17.51 -10.04 -15.39
CA GLY A 131 16.18 -9.88 -15.98
C GLY A 131 16.15 -9.94 -17.53
N ALA A 132 14.97 -9.75 -18.11
CA ALA A 132 14.77 -9.54 -19.56
C ALA A 132 13.74 -8.42 -19.84
N HIS A 133 13.38 -7.64 -18.80
CA HIS A 133 12.30 -6.66 -18.84
C HIS A 133 12.71 -5.30 -19.44
N CYS A 134 14.00 -4.93 -19.41
CA CYS A 134 14.48 -3.64 -19.93
C CYS A 134 15.91 -3.77 -20.49
N PRO A 135 16.09 -3.70 -21.82
CA PRO A 135 17.42 -3.74 -22.44
C PRO A 135 18.39 -2.74 -21.81
N GLY A 136 19.62 -3.19 -21.54
CA GLY A 136 20.67 -2.39 -20.90
C GLY A 136 20.54 -2.20 -19.37
N GLN A 137 19.42 -2.62 -18.76
CA GLN A 137 19.16 -2.52 -17.32
C GLN A 137 18.93 -3.88 -16.64
N ASN A 138 18.82 -4.96 -17.40
CA ASN A 138 18.49 -6.31 -16.91
C ASN A 138 19.44 -6.85 -15.82
N ASP A 139 20.69 -6.38 -15.78
CA ASP A 139 21.72 -6.76 -14.80
C ASP A 139 21.93 -5.72 -13.69
N LYS A 140 21.07 -4.68 -13.64
CA LYS A 140 21.19 -3.54 -12.73
C LYS A 140 19.90 -3.21 -12.00
N ALA A 141 18.75 -3.63 -12.53
CA ALA A 141 17.45 -3.20 -12.01
C ALA A 141 16.55 -4.37 -11.66
N ILE A 142 15.81 -4.23 -10.56
CA ILE A 142 14.65 -5.08 -10.29
C ILE A 142 13.46 -4.54 -11.08
N GLY A 143 12.93 -5.38 -11.97
CA GLY A 143 11.70 -5.11 -12.73
C GLY A 143 10.45 -5.64 -12.04
N ILE A 144 9.46 -4.77 -11.83
CA ILE A 144 8.15 -5.12 -11.24
C ILE A 144 7.04 -4.86 -12.26
N GLU A 145 6.33 -5.92 -12.69
CA GLU A 145 5.15 -5.79 -13.54
C GLU A 145 3.87 -5.65 -12.72
N ASN A 146 3.17 -4.54 -12.93
CA ASN A 146 1.86 -4.27 -12.33
C ASN A 146 0.77 -4.69 -13.32
N GLU A 147 -0.08 -5.63 -12.93
CA GLU A 147 -1.13 -6.16 -13.80
C GLU A 147 -2.04 -5.04 -14.32
N GLY A 148 -2.17 -4.93 -15.64
CA GLY A 148 -3.13 -4.07 -16.30
C GLY A 148 -2.49 -3.08 -17.27
N THR A 149 -3.31 -2.12 -17.70
CA THR A 149 -2.92 -1.02 -18.59
C THR A 149 -3.30 0.31 -17.94
N TYR A 150 -2.28 1.09 -17.59
CA TYR A 150 -2.41 2.33 -16.81
C TYR A 150 -2.12 3.60 -17.62
N THR A 151 -2.48 3.58 -18.91
CA THR A 151 -2.38 4.77 -19.77
C THR A 151 -3.39 5.84 -19.35
N SER A 152 -4.60 5.44 -18.95
CA SER A 152 -5.67 6.32 -18.49
C SER A 152 -6.39 5.83 -17.23
N ALA A 153 -6.20 4.57 -16.83
CA ALA A 153 -6.77 4.01 -15.62
C ALA A 153 -5.80 4.16 -14.43
N THR A 154 -6.35 4.32 -13.23
CA THR A 154 -5.59 4.27 -11.98
C THR A 154 -5.46 2.81 -11.51
N PRO A 155 -4.28 2.37 -11.02
CA PRO A 155 -4.15 1.10 -10.32
C PRO A 155 -5.09 1.00 -9.10
N PRO A 156 -5.68 -0.16 -8.83
CA PRO A 156 -6.42 -0.37 -7.59
C PRO A 156 -5.50 -0.17 -6.37
N ALA A 157 -6.07 0.30 -5.26
CA ALA A 157 -5.33 0.52 -4.02
C ALA A 157 -4.60 -0.76 -3.58
N ALA A 158 -5.25 -1.92 -3.63
CA ALA A 158 -4.63 -3.20 -3.25
C ALA A 158 -3.34 -3.52 -4.01
N LEU A 159 -3.27 -3.18 -5.31
CA LEU A 159 -2.05 -3.32 -6.10
C LEU A 159 -1.02 -2.26 -5.70
N TYR A 160 -1.43 -1.00 -5.61
CA TYR A 160 -0.54 0.11 -5.30
C TYR A 160 0.12 -0.04 -3.91
N ASP A 161 -0.65 -0.42 -2.89
CA ASP A 161 -0.15 -0.63 -1.54
C ASP A 161 0.90 -1.75 -1.49
N ARG A 162 0.70 -2.79 -2.31
CA ARG A 162 1.65 -3.91 -2.44
C ARG A 162 2.88 -3.53 -3.25
N LEU A 163 2.72 -2.61 -4.20
CA LEU A 163 3.85 -2.01 -4.90
C LEU A 163 4.72 -1.18 -3.97
N VAL A 164 4.12 -0.35 -3.10
CA VAL A 164 4.83 0.41 -2.06
C VAL A 164 5.58 -0.55 -1.14
N GLN A 165 4.89 -1.56 -0.57
CA GLN A 165 5.51 -2.52 0.34
C GLN A 165 6.68 -3.27 -0.32
N LEU A 166 6.48 -3.76 -1.54
CA LEU A 166 7.53 -4.50 -2.25
C LEU A 166 8.73 -3.60 -2.57
N CYS A 167 8.49 -2.37 -3.05
CA CYS A 167 9.55 -1.41 -3.31
C CYS A 167 10.32 -1.05 -2.04
N ALA A 168 9.64 -0.78 -0.93
CA ALA A 168 10.27 -0.48 0.35
C ALA A 168 11.14 -1.65 0.84
N TYR A 169 10.63 -2.88 0.77
CA TYR A 169 11.41 -4.05 1.13
C TYR A 169 12.63 -4.24 0.21
N ILE A 170 12.49 -4.08 -1.12
CA ILE A 170 13.64 -4.13 -2.05
C ILE A 170 14.66 -3.03 -1.74
N CYS A 171 14.20 -1.81 -1.44
CA CYS A 171 15.05 -0.69 -1.07
C CYS A 171 15.85 -0.97 0.20
N ASP A 172 15.20 -1.51 1.24
CA ASP A 172 15.83 -1.94 2.49
C ASP A 172 16.88 -3.03 2.25
N GLN A 173 16.50 -4.10 1.54
CA GLN A 173 17.38 -5.25 1.29
C GLN A 173 18.66 -4.92 0.52
N TYR A 174 18.58 -3.99 -0.45
CA TYR A 174 19.70 -3.68 -1.33
C TYR A 174 20.32 -2.29 -1.10
N GLY A 175 19.81 -1.51 -0.15
CA GLY A 175 20.25 -0.13 0.10
C GLY A 175 19.95 0.82 -1.06
N ILE A 176 18.85 0.60 -1.79
CA ILE A 176 18.43 1.44 -2.90
C ILE A 176 17.65 2.64 -2.34
N ALA A 177 18.07 3.85 -2.68
CA ALA A 177 17.32 5.05 -2.30
C ALA A 177 15.96 5.09 -3.01
N PRO A 178 14.85 5.51 -2.34
CA PRO A 178 13.52 5.60 -2.97
C PRO A 178 13.51 6.45 -4.25
N THR A 179 14.35 7.47 -4.33
CA THR A 179 14.54 8.31 -5.52
C THR A 179 14.99 7.54 -6.77
N ARG A 180 15.45 6.30 -6.61
CA ARG A 180 15.91 5.40 -7.67
C ARG A 180 14.86 4.37 -8.10
N ILE A 181 13.59 4.68 -7.89
CA ILE A 181 12.45 3.99 -8.49
C ILE A 181 12.07 4.74 -9.77
N TYR A 182 12.11 4.09 -10.93
CA TYR A 182 11.87 4.71 -12.23
C TYR A 182 10.78 3.97 -13.01
N GLY A 183 10.23 4.59 -14.05
CA GLY A 183 9.37 3.90 -15.00
C GLY A 183 10.20 3.22 -16.09
N HIS A 184 9.67 2.16 -16.70
CA HIS A 184 10.34 1.52 -17.85
C HIS A 184 10.71 2.54 -18.96
N ARG A 185 9.82 3.50 -19.24
CA ARG A 185 10.05 4.56 -20.23
C ARG A 185 11.24 5.49 -19.94
N ASP A 186 11.77 5.50 -18.71
CA ASP A 186 12.95 6.31 -18.37
C ASP A 186 14.25 5.71 -18.96
N TYR A 187 14.24 4.42 -19.32
CA TYR A 187 15.40 3.67 -19.81
C TYR A 187 15.20 2.98 -21.16
N TYR A 188 13.96 2.93 -21.65
CA TYR A 188 13.63 2.30 -22.92
C TYR A 188 12.52 3.06 -23.65
N ALA A 189 12.53 3.05 -24.98
CA ALA A 189 11.51 3.71 -25.78
C ALA A 189 10.19 2.91 -25.75
N THR A 190 9.33 3.21 -24.77
CA THR A 190 8.05 2.50 -24.55
C THR A 190 7.01 3.41 -23.89
N ALA A 191 5.73 3.06 -24.03
CA ALA A 191 4.65 3.68 -23.27
C ALA A 191 4.53 3.13 -21.83
N CYS A 192 5.20 2.02 -21.50
CA CYS A 192 5.18 1.42 -20.17
C CYS A 192 5.82 2.37 -19.12
N PRO A 193 5.25 2.54 -17.89
CA PRO A 193 4.13 1.82 -17.27
C PRO A 193 2.74 2.45 -17.51
N GLY A 194 2.56 3.25 -18.57
CA GLY A 194 1.35 4.03 -18.83
C GLY A 194 1.38 5.39 -18.11
N ASN A 195 0.65 6.37 -18.62
CA ASN A 195 0.75 7.76 -18.15
C ASN A 195 0.29 7.95 -16.71
N VAL A 196 -0.74 7.22 -16.26
CA VAL A 196 -1.24 7.35 -14.89
C VAL A 196 -0.26 6.76 -13.89
N LEU A 197 0.15 5.49 -14.06
CA LEU A 197 1.12 4.87 -13.15
C LEU A 197 2.49 5.56 -13.20
N TYR A 198 2.91 6.05 -14.37
CA TYR A 198 4.13 6.86 -14.48
C TYR A 198 4.00 8.19 -13.71
N GLY A 199 2.86 8.88 -13.83
CA GLY A 199 2.58 10.10 -13.07
C GLY A 199 2.51 9.90 -11.56
N MET A 200 2.27 8.67 -11.09
CA MET A 200 2.27 8.30 -9.67
C MET A 200 3.66 8.00 -9.11
N LEU A 201 4.72 7.94 -9.93
CA LEU A 201 6.07 7.63 -9.44
C LEU A 201 6.57 8.59 -8.34
N PRO A 202 6.35 9.92 -8.40
CA PRO A 202 6.71 10.81 -7.29
C PRO A 202 6.02 10.41 -5.97
N GLN A 203 4.73 10.07 -6.01
CA GLN A 203 4.00 9.59 -4.84
C GLN A 203 4.55 8.26 -4.34
N LEU A 204 4.82 7.31 -5.24
CA LEU A 204 5.38 6.01 -4.89
C LEU A 204 6.73 6.15 -4.17
N ARG A 205 7.58 7.09 -4.61
CA ARG A 205 8.88 7.36 -3.96
C ARG A 205 8.71 7.95 -2.56
N ALA A 206 7.71 8.81 -2.37
CA ALA A 206 7.40 9.38 -1.06
C ALA A 206 6.89 8.28 -0.11
N ASP A 207 5.88 7.50 -0.53
CA ASP A 207 5.29 6.44 0.28
C ASP A 207 6.32 5.34 0.63
N VAL A 208 7.26 5.05 -0.28
CA VAL A 208 8.38 4.12 0.00
C VAL A 208 9.39 4.71 0.99
N ALA A 209 9.66 6.02 0.93
CA ALA A 209 10.52 6.67 1.92
C ALA A 209 9.88 6.65 3.31
N ASP A 210 8.58 6.97 3.40
CA ASP A 210 7.82 6.93 4.65
C ASP A 210 7.80 5.52 5.26
N ALA A 211 7.68 4.48 4.42
CA ALA A 211 7.75 3.09 4.86
C ALA A 211 9.14 2.67 5.40
N LEU A 212 10.23 3.24 4.86
CA LEU A 212 11.60 2.96 5.31
C LEU A 212 11.95 3.66 6.62
N ASP A 213 11.37 4.84 6.89
CA ASP A 213 11.66 5.66 8.08
C ASP A 213 11.00 5.15 9.38
N GLY A 214 10.62 3.86 9.44
CA GLY A 214 9.98 3.25 10.60
C GLY A 214 8.47 3.53 10.70
N GLY A 215 7.87 4.10 9.64
CA GLY A 215 6.45 3.98 9.39
C GLY A 215 6.13 2.51 9.14
N SER A 216 5.80 1.76 10.20
CA SER A 216 5.39 0.35 10.10
C SER A 216 4.47 0.20 8.89
N THR A 217 4.89 -0.58 7.88
CA THR A 217 4.10 -0.74 6.65
C THR A 217 2.70 -1.12 7.09
N PRO A 218 1.71 -0.24 6.87
CA PRO A 218 0.35 -0.62 7.11
C PRO A 218 0.03 -1.96 6.44
N PRO A 219 -0.76 -2.86 7.05
CA PRO A 219 -1.62 -3.67 6.21
C PRO A 219 -2.32 -2.68 5.26
N ALA A 220 -2.36 -3.02 3.97
CA ALA A 220 -3.05 -2.31 2.88
C ALA A 220 -4.55 -2.15 3.21
N PHE A 221 -4.85 -1.32 4.21
CA PHE A 221 -6.19 -1.04 4.64
C PHE A 221 -6.67 0.09 3.77
N SER A 222 -7.42 -0.28 2.75
CA SER A 222 -8.32 0.63 2.06
C SER A 222 -9.72 0.07 2.20
N THR A 223 -10.62 0.84 2.79
CA THR A 223 -12.05 0.50 2.82
C THR A 223 -12.85 1.63 2.19
N ILE A 224 -13.88 1.27 1.43
CA ILE A 224 -14.88 2.21 0.91
C ILE A 224 -16.19 1.89 1.62
N ILE A 225 -16.79 2.93 2.19
CA ILE A 225 -18.07 2.86 2.87
C ILE A 225 -19.02 3.79 2.12
N ASP A 226 -19.89 3.18 1.35
CA ASP A 226 -21.06 3.78 0.71
C ASP A 226 -22.26 3.79 1.66
N ASN A 227 -23.26 4.64 1.44
CA ASN A 227 -24.47 4.69 2.27
C ASN A 227 -25.33 3.41 2.21
N ALA A 228 -25.11 2.53 1.23
CA ALA A 228 -25.72 1.19 1.18
C ALA A 228 -24.87 0.09 1.86
N THR A 229 -23.68 0.42 2.36
CA THR A 229 -22.77 -0.56 2.97
C THR A 229 -23.36 -1.13 4.26
N PRO A 230 -23.70 -2.44 4.32
CA PRO A 230 -24.45 -3.01 5.45
C PRO A 230 -23.75 -2.82 6.79
N GLY A 231 -24.46 -2.21 7.75
CA GLY A 231 -23.95 -1.97 9.11
C GLY A 231 -22.80 -0.96 9.21
N ARG A 232 -22.47 -0.27 8.11
CA ARG A 232 -21.37 0.71 8.06
C ARG A 232 -21.84 2.15 7.87
N PHE A 233 -23.11 2.37 7.57
CA PHE A 233 -23.70 3.69 7.44
C PHE A 233 -24.92 3.85 8.37
N THR A 234 -25.04 5.00 9.03
CA THR A 234 -26.21 5.35 9.86
C THR A 234 -26.56 6.82 9.71
N ALA A 235 -27.84 7.13 9.60
CA ALA A 235 -28.36 8.50 9.54
C ALA A 235 -29.79 8.54 10.11
N SER A 236 -30.26 9.72 10.52
CA SER A 236 -31.65 9.91 10.96
C SER A 236 -32.64 9.91 9.78
N GLU A 237 -33.93 9.93 10.07
CA GLU A 237 -35.00 10.04 9.06
C GLU A 237 -34.96 11.35 8.25
N ASN A 238 -34.25 12.38 8.73
CA ASN A 238 -34.09 13.65 8.02
C ASN A 238 -33.13 13.54 6.82
N TRP A 239 -32.38 12.44 6.72
CA TRP A 239 -31.49 12.13 5.60
C TRP A 239 -32.23 11.28 4.56
N LEU A 240 -32.86 11.96 3.62
CA LEU A 240 -33.60 11.35 2.52
C LEU A 240 -32.65 10.71 1.50
N THR A 241 -33.16 9.78 0.70
CA THR A 241 -32.41 9.08 -0.35
C THR A 241 -32.67 9.72 -1.72
N SER A 242 -31.62 9.87 -2.53
CA SER A 242 -31.73 10.31 -3.93
C SER A 242 -30.79 9.52 -4.82
N SER A 243 -31.21 9.29 -6.06
CA SER A 243 -30.37 8.74 -7.13
C SER A 243 -30.23 9.70 -8.31
N TYR A 244 -30.57 10.98 -8.11
CA TYR A 244 -30.73 11.97 -9.17
C TYR A 244 -29.43 12.20 -9.96
N SER A 245 -28.31 12.43 -9.27
CA SER A 245 -27.04 12.71 -9.93
C SER A 245 -26.39 11.45 -10.50
N SER A 246 -25.90 11.51 -11.74
CA SER A 246 -25.01 10.48 -12.31
C SER A 246 -23.63 10.45 -11.68
N GLU A 247 -23.26 11.48 -10.91
CA GLU A 247 -21.98 11.57 -10.20
C GLU A 247 -21.97 10.80 -8.88
N ARG A 248 -23.09 10.21 -8.46
CA ARG A 248 -23.17 9.43 -7.21
C ARG A 248 -22.23 8.23 -7.21
N TYR A 249 -21.72 7.88 -6.04
CA TYR A 249 -21.13 6.56 -5.82
C TYR A 249 -22.27 5.55 -5.63
N GLY A 250 -22.07 4.31 -6.06
CA GLY A 250 -23.09 3.27 -5.88
C GLY A 250 -24.43 3.56 -6.58
N ALA A 251 -25.52 3.16 -5.91
CA ALA A 251 -26.87 3.19 -6.49
C ALA A 251 -27.64 4.49 -6.18
N ASP A 252 -27.41 5.07 -5.00
CA ASP A 252 -28.07 6.25 -4.46
C ASP A 252 -27.16 6.94 -3.43
N TYR A 253 -27.58 8.08 -2.88
CA TYR A 253 -26.89 8.81 -1.82
C TYR A 253 -27.89 9.39 -0.83
N ARG A 254 -27.42 9.82 0.34
CA ARG A 254 -28.23 10.55 1.32
C ARG A 254 -28.09 12.06 1.18
N TYR A 255 -29.19 12.77 1.37
CA TYR A 255 -29.21 14.22 1.37
C TYR A 255 -30.13 14.77 2.46
N ALA A 256 -29.81 15.96 2.95
CA ALA A 256 -30.63 16.66 3.93
C ALA A 256 -30.61 18.18 3.70
N ASN A 257 -31.67 18.86 4.16
CA ASN A 257 -31.65 20.31 4.29
C ASN A 257 -30.73 20.73 5.45
N PRO A 258 -29.91 21.78 5.28
CA PRO A 258 -29.09 22.30 6.36
C PRO A 258 -29.99 22.84 7.47
N ALA A 259 -29.59 22.62 8.73
CA ALA A 259 -30.30 23.12 9.90
C ALA A 259 -29.34 23.23 11.09
N ALA A 260 -29.55 24.22 11.97
CA ALA A 260 -28.74 24.42 13.17
C ALA A 260 -29.05 23.39 14.28
N VAL A 261 -28.82 22.11 13.98
CA VAL A 261 -29.08 20.96 14.86
C VAL A 261 -27.99 19.91 14.67
N SER A 262 -27.63 19.23 15.76
CA SER A 262 -26.69 18.10 15.72
C SER A 262 -27.36 16.86 15.14
N ASP A 263 -27.33 16.72 13.81
CA ASP A 263 -27.87 15.59 13.07
C ASP A 263 -26.89 15.19 11.96
N VAL A 264 -26.34 13.97 12.07
CA VAL A 264 -25.13 13.55 11.37
C VAL A 264 -25.35 12.20 10.70
N ALA A 265 -24.91 12.08 9.45
CA ALA A 265 -24.79 10.81 8.74
C ALA A 265 -23.39 10.22 8.99
N TYR A 266 -23.30 9.11 9.71
CA TYR A 266 -22.05 8.48 10.11
C TYR A 266 -21.64 7.32 9.20
N PHE A 267 -20.35 7.31 8.87
CA PHE A 267 -19.61 6.23 8.22
C PHE A 267 -18.72 5.53 9.26
N LYS A 268 -18.93 4.23 9.41
CA LYS A 268 -18.29 3.34 10.39
C LYS A 268 -17.30 2.41 9.71
N ALA A 269 -16.09 2.31 10.25
CA ALA A 269 -15.03 1.44 9.74
C ALA A 269 -14.42 0.60 10.85
N ASP A 270 -13.95 -0.59 10.50
CA ASP A 270 -13.08 -1.39 11.35
C ASP A 270 -11.62 -1.05 11.05
N ILE A 271 -11.03 -0.20 11.90
CA ILE A 271 -9.66 0.27 11.71
C ILE A 271 -8.69 -0.78 12.27
N PRO A 272 -7.83 -1.41 11.44
CA PRO A 272 -7.10 -2.61 11.85
C PRO A 272 -5.98 -2.35 12.86
N ALA A 273 -5.40 -1.15 12.86
CA ALA A 273 -4.42 -0.74 13.86
C ALA A 273 -4.45 0.78 14.03
N GLU A 274 -3.85 1.29 15.10
CA GLU A 274 -3.57 2.72 15.16
C GLU A 274 -2.58 3.11 14.05
N GLY A 275 -2.78 4.26 13.43
CA GLY A 275 -1.89 4.77 12.39
C GLY A 275 -2.43 6.00 11.69
N ASN A 276 -1.70 6.50 10.70
CA ASN A 276 -2.17 7.58 9.84
C ASN A 276 -3.04 7.01 8.71
N TYR A 277 -4.11 7.71 8.41
CA TYR A 277 -5.05 7.33 7.36
C TYR A 277 -5.44 8.56 6.55
N ARG A 278 -5.29 8.49 5.23
CA ARG A 278 -5.94 9.44 4.32
C ARG A 278 -7.43 9.12 4.27
N ILE A 279 -8.25 10.15 4.42
CA ILE A 279 -9.70 10.06 4.28
C ILE A 279 -10.09 10.83 3.03
N ASP A 280 -10.81 10.17 2.11
CA ASP A 280 -11.37 10.79 0.93
C ASP A 280 -12.90 10.70 0.96
N ALA A 281 -13.58 11.75 0.51
CA ALA A 281 -15.02 11.77 0.32
C ALA A 281 -15.37 11.72 -1.17
N TRP A 282 -16.47 11.06 -1.48
CA TRP A 282 -17.15 11.14 -2.76
C TRP A 282 -18.52 11.76 -2.53
N TYR A 283 -18.95 12.63 -3.46
CA TYR A 283 -20.28 13.22 -3.48
C TYR A 283 -20.60 13.74 -4.89
N PRO A 284 -21.90 13.87 -5.23
CA PRO A 284 -22.36 14.69 -6.35
C PRO A 284 -22.08 16.18 -6.12
N GLY A 285 -21.43 16.83 -7.07
CA GLY A 285 -21.04 18.23 -7.03
C GLY A 285 -21.94 19.08 -7.90
N ILE A 286 -23.12 19.44 -7.40
CA ILE A 286 -24.16 20.11 -8.19
C ILE A 286 -24.26 21.58 -7.79
N ALA A 287 -24.27 22.48 -8.77
CA ALA A 287 -24.50 23.90 -8.53
C ALA A 287 -25.77 24.14 -7.69
N GLY A 288 -25.61 24.84 -6.57
CA GLY A 288 -26.69 25.07 -5.59
C GLY A 288 -26.74 24.07 -4.42
N TYR A 289 -25.88 23.06 -4.39
CA TYR A 289 -25.62 22.26 -3.18
C TYR A 289 -24.78 23.04 -2.17
N ASN A 290 -24.70 22.53 -0.94
CA ASN A 290 -24.11 23.24 0.18
C ASN A 290 -22.61 23.51 -0.06
N THR A 291 -22.20 24.77 0.08
CA THR A 291 -20.82 25.21 -0.12
C THR A 291 -19.95 25.08 1.13
N ALA A 292 -20.54 24.68 2.26
CA ALA A 292 -19.87 24.62 3.55
C ALA A 292 -20.29 23.37 4.35
N THR A 293 -20.33 22.21 3.70
CA THR A 293 -20.69 20.94 4.36
C THR A 293 -19.60 20.53 5.36
N PRO A 294 -19.93 20.38 6.66
CA PRO A 294 -18.97 19.91 7.66
C PRO A 294 -18.84 18.39 7.64
N TYR A 295 -17.63 17.91 7.39
CA TYR A 295 -17.19 16.54 7.61
C TYR A 295 -16.47 16.46 8.97
N LEU A 296 -17.03 15.70 9.89
CA LEU A 296 -16.51 15.44 11.23
C LEU A 296 -15.62 14.18 11.19
N ILE A 297 -14.33 14.35 11.43
CA ILE A 297 -13.35 13.26 11.49
C ILE A 297 -13.07 12.90 12.94
N LEU A 298 -13.38 11.65 13.32
CA LEU A 298 -13.15 11.13 14.67
C LEU A 298 -11.70 10.62 14.80
N ALA A 299 -10.75 11.57 14.79
CA ALA A 299 -9.32 11.29 14.91
C ALA A 299 -8.89 11.03 16.36
N LYS A 300 -7.68 10.48 16.53
CA LYS A 300 -7.05 10.26 17.85
C LYS A 300 -6.90 11.55 18.65
N SER A 301 -6.60 12.66 17.98
CA SER A 301 -6.48 14.00 18.59
C SER A 301 -7.81 14.61 19.03
N GLY A 302 -8.92 13.90 18.83
CA GLY A 302 -10.28 14.42 19.01
C GLY A 302 -10.98 14.66 17.69
N MET A 303 -12.23 15.12 17.77
CA MET A 303 -13.04 15.42 16.59
C MET A 303 -12.47 16.63 15.85
N GLN A 304 -12.19 16.46 14.57
CA GLN A 304 -11.75 17.52 13.66
C GLN A 304 -12.82 17.77 12.62
N THR A 305 -12.93 19.00 12.12
CA THR A 305 -13.93 19.37 11.12
C THR A 305 -13.24 19.84 9.85
N VAL A 306 -13.61 19.22 8.73
CA VAL A 306 -13.22 19.64 7.38
C VAL A 306 -14.45 20.19 6.69
N VAL A 307 -14.37 21.42 6.19
CA VAL A 307 -15.46 22.06 5.46
C VAL A 307 -15.27 21.83 3.98
N VAL A 308 -16.29 21.29 3.31
CA VAL A 308 -16.25 20.90 1.90
C VAL A 308 -17.31 21.65 1.12
N ASP A 309 -16.91 22.19 -0.03
CA ASP A 309 -17.82 22.74 -1.02
C ASP A 309 -18.37 21.61 -1.90
N GLN A 310 -19.67 21.30 -1.73
CA GLN A 310 -20.38 20.29 -2.51
C GLN A 310 -21.12 20.88 -3.72
N SER A 311 -20.98 22.18 -3.99
CA SER A 311 -21.57 22.81 -5.17
C SER A 311 -20.80 22.55 -6.46
N THR A 312 -19.61 21.96 -6.35
CA THR A 312 -18.69 21.73 -7.46
C THR A 312 -17.83 20.50 -7.22
N GLY A 313 -17.21 20.00 -8.30
CA GLY A 313 -16.09 19.09 -8.19
C GLY A 313 -16.43 17.69 -7.66
N GLY A 314 -17.68 17.25 -7.81
CA GLY A 314 -18.13 15.92 -7.45
C GLY A 314 -17.79 14.85 -8.49
N GLY A 315 -18.31 13.65 -8.28
CA GLY A 315 -18.04 12.49 -9.16
C GLY A 315 -16.58 12.03 -9.14
N THR A 316 -15.83 12.40 -8.11
CA THR A 316 -14.43 12.03 -7.91
C THR A 316 -14.10 11.99 -6.42
N TRP A 317 -13.06 11.25 -6.05
CA TRP A 317 -12.56 11.19 -4.68
C TRP A 317 -11.84 12.49 -4.31
N ARG A 318 -12.31 13.15 -3.26
CA ARG A 318 -11.76 14.39 -2.71
C ARG A 318 -11.13 14.12 -1.35
N SER A 319 -9.84 14.39 -1.22
CA SER A 319 -9.17 14.21 0.06
C SER A 319 -9.66 15.22 1.10
N LEU A 320 -10.04 14.72 2.27
CA LEU A 320 -10.33 15.50 3.47
C LEU A 320 -9.07 15.76 4.30
N GLY A 321 -7.99 15.02 4.02
CA GLY A 321 -6.71 15.08 4.73
C GLY A 321 -6.25 13.73 5.25
N THR A 322 -5.13 13.76 5.97
CA THR A 322 -4.54 12.60 6.65
C THR A 322 -4.70 12.76 8.15
N PHE A 323 -5.18 11.72 8.81
CA PHE A 323 -5.57 11.74 10.22
C PHE A 323 -5.02 10.50 10.94
N THR A 324 -4.53 10.68 12.16
CA THR A 324 -4.20 9.54 13.01
C THR A 324 -5.48 8.94 13.58
N LEU A 325 -5.79 7.69 13.23
CA LEU A 325 -6.95 6.94 13.74
C LEU A 325 -6.47 5.87 14.72
N THR A 326 -7.26 5.60 15.77
CA THR A 326 -7.04 4.44 16.65
C THR A 326 -7.61 3.17 16.02
N ALA A 327 -7.18 1.98 16.46
CA ALA A 327 -7.77 0.71 16.01
C ALA A 327 -9.23 0.52 16.47
N GLY A 328 -9.97 -0.39 15.83
CA GLY A 328 -11.29 -0.87 16.24
C GLY A 328 -12.46 -0.44 15.34
N ASP A 329 -13.60 -1.10 15.56
CA ASP A 329 -14.85 -0.94 14.80
C ASP A 329 -15.72 0.22 15.30
N LYS A 330 -15.58 1.40 14.66
CA LYS A 330 -16.17 2.67 15.15
C LYS A 330 -16.54 3.65 14.03
N ASN A 331 -17.36 4.63 14.36
CA ASN A 331 -17.59 5.77 13.48
C ASN A 331 -16.27 6.51 13.25
N VAL A 332 -15.93 6.76 11.99
CA VAL A 332 -14.69 7.45 11.60
C VAL A 332 -14.99 8.81 11.00
N VAL A 333 -16.03 8.89 10.16
CA VAL A 333 -16.46 10.14 9.51
C VAL A 333 -17.94 10.36 9.76
N GLY A 334 -18.32 11.60 10.08
CA GLY A 334 -19.71 12.05 10.09
C GLY A 334 -19.89 13.20 9.11
N VAL A 335 -20.98 13.22 8.35
CA VAL A 335 -21.39 14.38 7.56
C VAL A 335 -22.50 15.08 8.32
N SER A 336 -22.26 16.32 8.76
CA SER A 336 -23.21 17.09 9.54
C SER A 336 -24.10 17.92 8.64
N ARG A 337 -25.41 17.97 8.92
CA ARG A 337 -26.29 18.97 8.27
C ARG A 337 -26.34 20.30 9.01
N TRP A 338 -25.53 20.49 10.05
CA TRP A 338 -25.34 21.79 10.69
C TRP A 338 -24.39 22.67 9.90
N SER A 339 -24.93 23.26 8.83
CA SER A 339 -24.24 24.25 7.99
C SER A 339 -24.95 25.60 8.02
N GLY A 340 -24.19 26.69 7.94
CA GLY A 340 -24.71 28.04 7.75
C GLY A 340 -24.98 28.39 6.28
N ALA A 341 -24.51 27.58 5.34
CA ALA A 341 -24.79 27.75 3.92
C ALA A 341 -26.13 27.10 3.54
N SER A 342 -26.77 27.64 2.49
CA SER A 342 -27.96 27.05 1.88
C SER A 342 -27.60 25.88 0.95
N GLY A 343 -28.62 25.18 0.43
CA GLY A 343 -28.41 24.05 -0.46
C GLY A 343 -28.26 22.72 0.28
N TYR A 344 -28.59 21.63 -0.41
CA TYR A 344 -28.57 20.29 0.18
C TYR A 344 -27.16 19.89 0.61
N VAL A 345 -27.09 19.25 1.78
CA VAL A 345 -25.89 18.57 2.28
C VAL A 345 -25.97 17.11 1.85
N ILE A 346 -24.88 16.58 1.28
CA ILE A 346 -24.84 15.23 0.71
C ILE A 346 -23.89 14.32 1.50
N ALA A 347 -24.32 13.09 1.76
CA ALA A 347 -23.51 12.01 2.29
C ALA A 347 -23.66 10.79 1.36
N ASP A 348 -22.57 10.43 0.69
CA ASP A 348 -22.57 9.40 -0.36
C ASP A 348 -21.56 8.31 0.02
N ALA A 349 -20.27 8.50 -0.24
CA ALA A 349 -19.25 7.51 0.13
C ALA A 349 -17.97 8.12 0.74
N ILE A 350 -17.34 7.34 1.62
CA ILE A 350 -16.05 7.63 2.25
C ILE A 350 -15.05 6.53 1.92
N ARG A 351 -13.83 6.89 1.54
CA ARG A 351 -12.68 5.98 1.45
C ARG A 351 -11.68 6.30 2.55
N ILE A 352 -11.24 5.27 3.25
CA ILE A 352 -10.21 5.36 4.29
C ILE A 352 -9.05 4.50 3.86
N THR A 353 -7.88 5.10 3.66
CA THR A 353 -6.66 4.42 3.21
C THR A 353 -5.57 4.65 4.25
N ARG A 354 -4.94 3.58 4.76
CA ARG A 354 -3.79 3.73 5.66
C ARG A 354 -2.61 4.30 4.87
N VAL A 355 -1.92 5.28 5.44
CA VAL A 355 -0.76 5.97 4.85
C VAL A 355 0.43 5.93 5.78
#